data_AF-A0A3K0WGS9-F1
#
_entry.id   AF-A0A3K0WGS9-F1
#
_cell.length_a   1.000
_cell.length_b   1.000
_cell.length_c   1.000
_cell.angle_alpha   90.00
_cell.angle_beta   90.00
_cell.angle_gamma   90.00
#
_symmetry.space_group_name_H-M   'P 1'
#
loop_
_entity.id
_entity.type
_entity.pdbx_description
1 polymer ?
#
loop_
_entity_poly.entity_id
_entity_poly.type
_entity_poly.pdbx_seq_one_letter_code
_entity_poly.pdbx_strand_id
1 'polypeptide(L)' 'MVTKTITEQRAEVRIFAGNDPAHTATGSSGISSPTPALTPLMLDEATGKLVV' A
#
# COMPACT_ATOMS: atom_id res chain seq x y z
N MET A 1 39.71 -12.77 -3.10
CA MET A 1 38.68 -11.90 -2.49
C MET A 1 37.37 -12.67 -2.52
N VAL A 2 36.71 -12.89 -1.38
CA VAL A 2 35.46 -13.66 -1.31
C VAL A 2 34.32 -12.69 -1.04
N THR A 3 33.31 -12.66 -1.92
CA THR A 3 32.11 -11.85 -1.72
C THR A 3 31.24 -12.53 -0.67
N LYS A 4 30.91 -11.81 0.41
CA LYS A 4 30.02 -12.30 1.47
C LYS A 4 28.70 -11.55 1.38
N THR A 5 27.61 -12.25 1.12
CA THR A 5 26.26 -11.69 1.19
C THR A 5 25.84 -11.65 2.66
N ILE A 6 25.39 -10.48 3.12
CA ILE A 6 24.89 -10.27 4.48
C ILE A 6 23.47 -9.74 4.35
N THR A 7 22.51 -10.41 4.99
CA THR A 7 21.12 -9.95 5.06
C THR A 7 20.96 -9.13 6.32
N GLU A 8 20.62 -7.85 6.17
CA GLU A 8 20.26 -6.98 7.29
C GLU A 8 18.74 -6.92 7.41
N GLN A 9 18.21 -7.27 8.58
CA GLN A 9 16.79 -7.12 8.90
C GLN A 9 16.65 -6.08 10.01
N ARG A 10 15.94 -4.99 9.71
CA ARG A 10 15.65 -3.95 10.71
C ARG A 10 14.58 -4.47 11.67
N ALA A 11 14.78 -4.25 12.96
CA ALA A 11 13.85 -4.69 14.02
C ALA A 11 12.57 -3.85 14.12
N GLU A 12 12.58 -2.63 13.56
CA GLU A 12 11.47 -1.69 13.60
C GLU A 12 10.47 -1.96 12.46
N VAL A 13 9.18 -2.09 12.81
CA VAL A 13 8.10 -2.13 11.82
C VAL A 13 7.91 -0.73 11.26
N ARG A 14 8.14 -0.57 9.95
CA ARG A 14 7.85 0.65 9.21
C ARG A 14 6.79 0.36 8.16
N ILE A 15 5.62 1.01 8.27
CA ILE A 15 4.51 0.87 7.30
C ILE A 15 4.99 1.35 5.92
N PHE A 16 5.78 2.42 5.89
CA PHE A 16 6.47 2.90 4.69
C PHE A 16 7.94 2.50 4.77
N ALA A 17 8.40 1.69 3.83
CA ALA A 17 9.82 1.32 3.69
C ALA A 17 10.67 2.42 3.00
N GLY A 18 10.05 3.54 2.63
CA GLY A 18 10.67 4.72 2.02
C GLY A 18 10.70 5.93 2.95
N ASN A 19 11.30 7.01 2.46
CA ASN A 19 11.43 8.30 3.15
C ASN A 19 10.72 9.46 2.43
N ASP A 20 10.07 9.16 1.30
CA ASP A 20 9.23 10.08 0.56
C ASP A 20 7.92 10.38 1.32
N PRO A 21 7.41 11.63 1.26
CA PRO A 21 6.11 11.95 1.85
C PRO A 21 4.99 11.13 1.21
N ALA A 22 4.21 10.43 2.04
CA ALA A 22 3.00 9.77 1.60
C ALA A 22 1.87 10.81 1.42
N HIS A 23 1.39 10.96 0.19
CA HIS A 23 0.25 11.82 -0.12
C HIS A 23 -1.05 11.00 -0.21
N THR A 24 -2.16 11.58 0.24
CA THR A 24 -3.48 10.94 0.25
C THR A 24 -4.43 11.56 -0.77
N ALA A 25 -5.43 10.80 -1.21
CA ALA A 25 -6.52 11.27 -2.07
C ALA A 25 -7.88 10.81 -1.53
N THR A 26 -8.95 11.42 -2.01
CA THR A 26 -10.34 11.03 -1.72
C THR A 26 -11.06 10.65 -3.01
N GLY A 27 -12.02 9.73 -2.92
CA GLY A 27 -12.83 9.27 -4.05
C GLY A 27 -14.12 8.60 -3.59
N SER A 28 -15.09 8.48 -4.49
CA SER A 28 -16.36 7.79 -4.19
C SER A 28 -16.14 6.30 -4.02
N SER A 29 -16.61 5.72 -2.91
CA SER A 29 -16.48 4.29 -2.63
C SER A 29 -17.59 3.48 -3.32
N GLY A 30 -17.20 2.36 -3.93
CA GLY A 30 -18.10 1.30 -4.41
C GLY A 30 -18.12 0.07 -3.52
N ILE A 31 -17.37 0.07 -2.41
CA ILE A 31 -17.20 -1.08 -1.52
C ILE A 31 -18.46 -1.29 -0.65
N SER A 32 -18.99 -2.51 -0.65
CA SER A 32 -20.21 -2.90 0.09
C SER A 32 -19.97 -3.90 1.22
N SER A 33 -18.73 -4.33 1.43
CA SER A 33 -18.32 -5.22 2.53
C SER A 33 -17.18 -4.61 3.36
N PRO A 34 -17.06 -4.92 4.66
CA PRO A 34 -15.95 -4.45 5.49
C PRO A 34 -14.60 -4.76 4.84
N THR A 35 -13.80 -3.73 4.60
CA THR A 35 -12.50 -3.82 3.93
C THR A 35 -11.42 -3.25 4.86
N PRO A 36 -10.39 -4.01 5.22
CA PRO A 36 -9.30 -3.52 6.06
C PRO A 36 -8.53 -2.36 5.40
N ALA A 37 -7.94 -1.50 6.24
CA ALA A 37 -6.99 -0.49 5.76
C ALA A 37 -5.75 -1.15 5.12
N LEU A 38 -5.03 -0.39 4.29
CA LEU A 38 -3.85 -0.85 3.53
C LEU A 38 -4.17 -1.88 2.42
N THR A 39 -5.44 -2.00 2.02
CA THR A 39 -5.86 -2.77 0.84
C THR A 39 -5.66 -1.92 -0.43
N PRO A 40 -5.00 -2.40 -1.48
CA PRO A 40 -4.94 -1.73 -2.78
C PRO A 40 -6.34 -1.50 -3.36
N LEU A 41 -6.55 -0.38 -4.03
CA LEU A 41 -7.83 -0.01 -4.64
C LEU A 41 -7.67 0.18 -6.15
N MET A 42 -8.74 -0.12 -6.90
CA MET A 42 -8.87 0.18 -8.33
C MET A 42 -10.18 0.93 -8.61
N LEU A 43 -10.33 1.45 -9.83
CA LEU A 43 -11.57 2.04 -10.30
C LEU A 43 -12.45 0.99 -10.95
N ASP A 44 -13.72 0.98 -10.59
CA ASP A 44 -14.76 0.29 -11.35
C ASP A 44 -15.01 1.05 -12.67
N GLU A 45 -14.90 0.38 -13.81
CA GLU A 45 -14.97 1.01 -15.14
C GLU A 45 -16.36 1.62 -15.45
N ALA A 46 -17.44 1.06 -14.89
CA ALA A 46 -18.79 1.54 -15.17
C ALA A 46 -19.15 2.79 -14.37
N THR A 47 -18.68 2.87 -13.12
CA THR A 47 -19.09 3.89 -12.16
C THR A 47 -17.98 4.87 -11.78
N GLY A 48 -16.72 4.55 -12.10
CA GLY A 48 -15.55 5.30 -11.66
C GLY A 48 -15.35 5.30 -10.14
N LYS A 49 -15.94 4.35 -9.42
CA LYS A 49 -15.85 4.26 -7.95
C LYS A 49 -14.65 3.42 -7.52
N LEU A 50 -14.10 3.73 -6.35
CA LEU A 50 -13.04 2.95 -5.72
C LEU A 50 -13.60 1.60 -5.24
N VAL A 51 -13.02 0.51 -5.74
CA VAL A 51 -13.33 -0.89 -5.39
C VAL A 51 -12.04 -1.66 -5.06
N VAL A 52 -12.20 -2.87 -4.51
CA VAL A 52 -11.11 -3.83 -4.27
C VAL A 52 -11.05 -4.88 -5.36
#